data_AF-A0A936DWI5-F1
#
_entry.id   AF-A0A936DWI5-F1
#
_cell.length_a   1.000
_cell.length_b   1.000
_cell.length_c   1.000
_cell.angle_alpha   90.00
_cell.angle_beta   90.00
_cell.angle_gamma   90.00
#
_symmetry.space_group_name_H-M   'P 1'
#
loop_
_entity.id
_entity.type
_entity.pdbx_description
1 polymer ?
#
loop_
_entity_poly.entity_id
_entity_poly.type
_entity_poly.pdbx_seq_one_letter_code
_entity_poly.pdbx_strand_id
1 'polypeptide(L)'
;MKSTNLIQFVCLFLIALFSCKQSVSAPIQETPIQAEVIKAPENDTTAIVQGIRKFIHWYQEHYAMVNQVKFLAKDKSSNYQVNLSECSQYLKNLESSGLISPDYLKEWNKYFESKAVYLKENPVSEGPPEGFEFDLVLITQEPELVWNAIDSLTIEVKMTSDQKAVATILGDFAYEIDMSKLNGVWKIDYISTMNYD
;
A
#
# COMPACT_ATOMS: atom_id res chain seq x y z
N MET A 1 -40.69 -66.59 -1.66
CA MET A 1 -40.71 -68.07 -1.77
C MET A 1 -39.40 -68.53 -2.39
N LYS A 2 -38.62 -69.33 -1.64
CA LYS A 2 -37.48 -70.19 -2.05
C LYS A 2 -36.22 -69.45 -2.60
N SER A 3 -34.98 -69.77 -2.22
CA SER A 3 -34.45 -70.87 -1.39
C SER A 3 -32.94 -70.70 -1.11
N THR A 4 -32.55 -71.02 0.14
CA THR A 4 -31.39 -71.84 0.59
C THR A 4 -29.93 -71.50 0.25
N ASN A 5 -29.23 -71.13 1.33
CA ASN A 5 -27.89 -71.52 1.81
C ASN A 5 -27.07 -72.58 1.04
N LEU A 6 -25.74 -72.38 0.97
CA LEU A 6 -24.79 -73.49 1.03
C LEU A 6 -23.35 -73.12 1.48
N ILE A 7 -22.94 -73.70 2.62
CA ILE A 7 -21.60 -74.21 3.03
C ILE A 7 -20.43 -73.21 3.29
N GLN A 8 -20.33 -72.76 4.55
CA GLN A 8 -19.32 -73.16 5.57
C GLN A 8 -17.92 -73.63 5.13
N PHE A 9 -16.87 -72.89 5.52
CA PHE A 9 -15.65 -73.49 6.09
C PHE A 9 -15.01 -72.54 7.13
N VAL A 10 -14.86 -73.08 8.34
CA VAL A 10 -14.16 -72.52 9.49
C VAL A 10 -12.76 -73.13 9.52
N CYS A 11 -11.72 -72.34 9.75
CA CYS A 11 -10.46 -72.73 10.43
C CYS A 11 -9.66 -71.44 10.74
N LEU A 12 -9.76 -70.90 11.95
CA LEU A 12 -8.87 -71.09 13.11
C LEU A 12 -7.48 -70.40 13.02
N PHE A 13 -7.40 -69.26 13.72
CA PHE A 13 -6.30 -68.75 14.57
C PHE A 13 -4.84 -68.71 14.07
N LEU A 14 -4.27 -67.49 14.09
CA LEU A 14 -3.02 -67.21 14.84
C LEU A 14 -2.84 -65.71 15.11
N ILE A 15 -2.39 -65.43 16.33
CA ILE A 15 -2.33 -64.16 17.04
C ILE A 15 -1.02 -63.43 16.72
N ALA A 16 -1.05 -62.10 16.54
CA ALA A 16 0.05 -61.23 16.93
C ALA A 16 -0.47 -59.85 17.34
N LEU A 17 -0.26 -59.54 18.62
CA LEU A 17 -0.54 -58.26 19.26
C LEU A 17 0.39 -57.17 18.70
N PHE A 18 -0.17 -56.11 18.15
CA PHE A 18 0.48 -54.79 18.17
C PHE A 18 -0.52 -53.78 18.72
N SER A 19 -0.51 -53.63 20.04
CA SER A 19 -1.09 -52.49 20.74
C SER A 19 -0.23 -51.26 20.43
N CYS A 20 -0.53 -50.54 19.35
CA CYS A 20 -0.12 -49.15 19.26
C CYS A 20 -1.06 -48.34 20.15
N LYS A 21 -0.63 -48.09 21.39
CA LYS A 21 -1.21 -47.05 22.23
C LYS A 21 -1.00 -45.71 21.52
N GLN A 22 -2.01 -45.24 20.79
CA GLN A 22 -2.05 -43.88 20.32
C GLN A 22 -2.44 -43.00 21.51
N SER A 23 -1.47 -42.27 22.06
CA SER A 23 -1.74 -41.20 23.00
C SER A 23 -2.54 -40.11 22.28
N VAL A 24 -3.80 -39.96 22.64
CA VAL A 24 -4.60 -38.80 22.25
C VAL A 24 -4.00 -37.59 22.96
N SER A 25 -3.28 -36.75 22.22
CA SER A 25 -2.92 -35.41 22.69
C SER A 25 -4.18 -34.55 22.71
N ALA A 26 -4.40 -33.83 23.82
CA ALA A 26 -5.51 -32.91 24.01
C ALA A 26 -5.55 -31.83 22.90
N PRO A 27 -6.73 -31.23 22.61
CA PRO A 27 -6.84 -30.18 21.61
C PRO A 27 -6.01 -28.97 22.05
N ILE A 28 -5.17 -28.48 21.15
CA ILE A 28 -4.47 -27.20 21.31
C ILE A 28 -5.55 -26.12 21.28
N GLN A 29 -5.77 -25.44 22.41
CA GLN A 29 -6.48 -24.17 22.42
C GLN A 29 -5.60 -23.16 21.68
N GLU A 30 -6.00 -22.79 20.47
CA GLU A 30 -5.48 -21.60 19.81
C GLU A 30 -5.97 -20.38 20.60
N THR A 31 -5.12 -19.89 21.50
CA THR A 31 -5.28 -18.56 22.09
C THR A 31 -5.18 -17.55 20.95
N PRO A 32 -6.17 -16.66 20.74
CA PRO A 32 -6.05 -15.62 19.72
C PRO A 32 -4.84 -14.75 20.04
N ILE A 33 -3.86 -14.71 19.15
CA ILE A 33 -2.80 -13.71 19.20
C ILE A 33 -3.49 -12.37 18.92
N GLN A 34 -3.87 -11.66 19.99
CA GLN A 34 -4.10 -10.23 19.87
C GLN A 34 -2.76 -9.64 19.43
N ALA A 35 -2.69 -9.16 18.19
CA ALA A 35 -1.56 -8.38 17.74
C ALA A 35 -1.40 -7.21 18.73
N GLU A 36 -0.35 -7.25 19.53
CA GLU A 36 -0.04 -6.20 20.48
C GLU A 36 0.17 -4.92 19.66
N VAL A 37 -0.78 -4.00 19.76
CA VAL A 37 -0.67 -2.69 19.13
C VAL A 37 0.48 -2.00 19.85
N ILE A 38 1.68 -2.05 19.26
CA ILE A 38 2.83 -1.31 19.76
C ILE A 38 2.47 0.17 19.63
N LYS A 39 2.06 0.77 20.75
CA LYS A 39 1.93 2.22 20.83
C LYS A 39 3.30 2.81 20.55
N ALA A 40 3.37 3.66 19.53
CA ALA A 40 4.55 4.42 19.19
C ALA A 40 5.11 5.13 20.44
N PRO A 41 6.44 5.17 20.62
CA PRO A 41 7.05 6.15 21.52
C PRO A 41 6.52 7.54 21.16
N GLU A 42 6.13 8.34 22.15
CA GLU A 42 5.51 9.67 21.94
C GLU A 42 6.34 10.57 21.02
N ASN A 43 7.67 10.44 21.09
CA ASN A 43 8.62 11.15 20.23
C ASN A 43 8.48 10.74 18.75
N ASP A 44 8.26 9.46 18.45
CA ASP A 44 8.11 8.98 17.07
C ASP A 44 6.76 9.37 16.48
N THR A 45 5.67 9.27 17.24
CA THR A 45 4.36 9.81 16.83
C THR A 45 4.48 11.27 16.46
N THR A 46 5.11 12.08 17.33
CA THR A 46 5.27 13.51 17.10
C THR A 46 6.10 13.78 15.85
N ALA A 47 7.22 13.06 15.68
CA ALA A 47 8.08 13.21 14.51
C ALA A 47 7.39 12.82 13.19
N ILE A 48 6.58 11.75 13.20
CA ILE A 48 5.79 11.30 12.06
C ILE A 48 4.76 12.37 11.67
N VAL A 49 3.94 12.83 12.62
CA VAL A 49 2.92 13.86 12.37
C VAL A 49 3.53 15.15 11.85
N GLN A 50 4.63 15.61 12.46
CA GLN A 50 5.35 16.79 11.99
C GLN A 50 5.96 16.58 10.60
N GLY A 51 6.49 15.39 10.31
CA GLY A 51 7.04 15.03 9.00
C GLY A 51 5.99 15.11 7.89
N ILE A 52 4.80 14.56 8.13
CA ILE A 52 3.67 14.61 7.19
C ILE A 52 3.23 16.05 6.93
N ARG A 53 2.98 16.83 7.99
CA ARG A 53 2.59 18.25 7.86
C ARG A 53 3.64 19.04 7.12
N LYS A 54 4.92 18.85 7.47
CA LYS A 54 6.03 19.53 6.79
C LYS A 54 6.09 19.18 5.30
N PHE A 55 5.85 17.92 4.93
CA PHE A 55 5.83 17.51 3.53
C PHE A 55 4.67 18.16 2.77
N ILE A 56 3.47 18.18 3.35
CA ILE A 56 2.29 18.78 2.70
C ILE A 56 2.46 20.30 2.54
N HIS A 57 2.98 20.99 3.56
CA HIS A 57 3.33 22.42 3.45
C HIS A 57 4.41 22.66 2.40
N TRP A 58 5.48 21.87 2.40
CA TRP A 58 6.52 21.97 1.37
C TRP A 58 5.92 21.75 -0.02
N TYR A 59 5.05 20.76 -0.18
CA TYR A 59 4.40 20.46 -1.46
C TYR A 59 3.53 21.63 -1.94
N GLN A 60 2.76 22.25 -1.04
CA GLN A 60 1.99 23.46 -1.33
C GLN A 60 2.90 24.61 -1.80
N GLU A 61 3.98 24.90 -1.07
CA GLU A 61 4.93 25.97 -1.39
C GLU A 61 5.64 25.77 -2.74
N HIS A 62 5.87 24.51 -3.13
CA HIS A 62 6.58 24.14 -4.34
C HIS A 62 5.66 23.58 -5.42
N TYR A 63 4.34 23.71 -5.25
CA TYR A 63 3.33 23.04 -6.07
C TYR A 63 3.50 23.31 -7.56
N ALA A 64 3.67 24.59 -7.92
CA ALA A 64 3.87 25.00 -9.30
C ALA A 64 5.14 24.37 -9.90
N MET A 65 6.25 24.37 -9.16
CA MET A 65 7.51 23.78 -9.64
C MET A 65 7.43 22.27 -9.81
N VAL A 66 6.76 21.58 -8.87
CA VAL A 66 6.62 20.12 -8.92
C VAL A 66 5.68 19.71 -10.07
N ASN A 67 4.53 20.38 -10.21
CA ASN A 67 3.47 19.97 -11.14
C ASN A 67 3.51 20.63 -12.52
N GLN A 68 4.46 21.54 -12.80
CA GLN A 68 4.67 22.10 -14.15
C GLN A 68 5.40 21.12 -15.10
N VAL A 69 5.19 19.83 -14.92
CA VAL A 69 5.72 18.78 -15.80
C VAL A 69 4.66 18.35 -16.80
N LYS A 70 5.09 17.94 -17.99
CA LYS A 70 4.19 17.40 -19.01
C LYS A 70 4.19 15.89 -18.96
N PHE A 71 3.45 15.32 -18.00
CA PHE A 71 3.35 13.85 -17.82
C PHE A 71 2.94 13.10 -19.10
N LEU A 72 2.15 13.77 -19.95
CA LEU A 72 1.60 13.20 -21.17
C LEU A 72 2.04 13.99 -22.40
N ALA A 73 2.33 13.26 -23.48
CA ALA A 73 2.58 13.79 -24.81
C ALA A 73 1.62 13.15 -25.81
N LYS A 74 1.48 13.76 -26.99
CA LYS A 74 0.75 13.18 -28.12
C LYS A 74 1.72 12.62 -29.15
N ASP A 75 1.38 11.45 -29.69
CA ASP A 75 2.12 10.85 -30.79
C ASP A 75 1.64 11.37 -32.16
N LYS A 76 2.22 10.82 -33.24
CA LYS A 76 1.88 11.22 -34.62
C LYS A 76 0.42 10.93 -34.99
N SER A 77 -0.21 9.98 -34.31
CA SER A 77 -1.62 9.62 -34.48
C SER A 77 -2.53 10.35 -33.48
N SER A 78 -1.99 11.33 -32.74
CA SER A 78 -2.70 12.06 -31.69
C SER A 78 -3.19 11.19 -30.52
N ASN A 79 -2.56 10.04 -30.28
CA ASN A 79 -2.78 9.25 -29.07
C ASN A 79 -1.86 9.72 -27.94
N TYR A 80 -2.31 9.61 -26.70
CA TYR A 80 -1.50 9.93 -25.54
C TYR A 80 -0.39 8.89 -25.32
N GLN A 81 0.76 9.38 -24.87
CA GLN A 81 1.89 8.58 -24.38
C GLN A 81 2.42 9.21 -23.09
N VAL A 82 2.88 8.38 -22.15
CA VAL A 82 3.56 8.87 -20.95
C VAL A 82 4.93 9.41 -21.34
N ASN A 83 5.24 10.63 -20.90
CA ASN A 83 6.55 11.23 -21.05
C ASN A 83 7.43 10.87 -19.83
N LEU A 84 8.08 9.71 -19.88
CA LEU A 84 8.88 9.19 -18.77
C LEU A 84 10.04 10.12 -18.35
N SER A 85 10.54 10.96 -19.26
CA SER A 85 11.56 11.97 -18.92
C SER A 85 10.99 13.05 -17.99
N GLU A 86 9.78 13.54 -18.27
CA GLU A 86 9.09 14.52 -17.43
C GLU A 86 8.65 13.89 -16.10
N CYS A 87 8.18 12.65 -16.13
CA CYS A 87 7.89 11.87 -14.91
C CYS A 87 9.15 11.74 -14.02
N SER A 88 10.32 11.48 -14.61
CA SER A 88 11.58 11.42 -13.87
C SER A 88 11.95 12.77 -13.26
N GLN A 89 11.66 13.88 -13.96
CA GLN A 89 11.89 15.22 -13.42
C GLN A 89 10.94 15.54 -12.25
N TYR A 90 9.68 15.14 -12.35
CA TYR A 90 8.69 15.23 -11.27
C TYR A 90 9.19 14.51 -10.00
N LEU A 91 9.67 13.27 -10.15
CA LEU A 91 10.20 12.49 -9.03
C LEU A 91 11.44 13.13 -8.40
N LYS A 92 12.35 13.70 -9.21
CA LYS A 92 13.50 14.46 -8.70
C LYS A 92 13.08 15.73 -7.95
N ASN A 93 12.06 16.43 -8.44
CA ASN A 93 11.53 17.61 -7.75
C ASN A 93 10.96 17.20 -6.38
N LEU A 94 10.18 16.13 -6.31
CA LEU A 94 9.67 15.59 -5.03
C LEU A 94 10.78 15.12 -4.09
N GLU A 95 11.81 14.43 -4.62
CA GLU A 95 12.96 13.98 -3.85
C GLU A 95 13.68 15.14 -3.16
N SER A 96 13.72 16.32 -3.81
CA SER A 96 14.35 17.52 -3.27
C SER A 96 13.71 18.03 -1.97
N SER A 97 12.50 17.59 -1.64
CA SER A 97 11.88 17.85 -0.32
C SER A 97 12.71 17.29 0.84
N GLY A 98 13.45 16.21 0.59
CA GLY A 98 14.13 15.45 1.62
C GLY A 98 13.18 14.83 2.65
N LEU A 99 11.91 14.63 2.32
CA LEU A 99 10.89 14.09 3.25
C LEU A 99 10.30 12.75 2.81
N ILE A 100 10.45 12.40 1.53
CA ILE A 100 10.05 11.11 0.98
C ILE A 100 11.21 10.12 0.97
N SER A 101 10.90 8.83 0.92
CA SER A 101 11.86 7.74 0.87
C SER A 101 12.17 7.30 -0.57
N PRO A 102 13.23 6.50 -0.77
CA PRO A 102 13.47 5.86 -2.06
C PRO A 102 12.33 4.93 -2.51
N ASP A 103 11.60 4.33 -1.57
CA ASP A 103 10.46 3.46 -1.88
C ASP A 103 9.31 4.28 -2.51
N TYR A 104 9.07 5.51 -2.04
CA TYR A 104 8.11 6.43 -2.66
C TYR A 104 8.43 6.69 -4.14
N LEU A 105 9.69 7.00 -4.44
CA LEU A 105 10.14 7.25 -5.81
C LEU A 105 9.98 5.99 -6.68
N LYS A 106 10.29 4.83 -6.09
CA LYS A 106 10.20 3.54 -6.78
C LYS A 106 8.76 3.19 -7.14
N GLU A 107 7.80 3.36 -6.23
CA GLU A 107 6.39 3.04 -6.51
C GLU A 107 5.82 3.94 -7.60
N TRP A 108 6.10 5.25 -7.56
CA TRP A 108 5.68 6.15 -8.64
C TRP A 108 6.39 5.87 -9.97
N ASN A 109 7.66 5.50 -9.97
CA ASN A 109 8.34 5.12 -11.20
C ASN A 109 7.67 3.89 -11.85
N LYS A 110 7.34 2.87 -11.06
CA LYS A 110 6.58 1.70 -11.55
C LYS A 110 5.21 2.10 -12.10
N TYR A 111 4.52 3.02 -11.43
CA TYR A 111 3.23 3.54 -11.90
C TYR A 111 3.37 4.16 -13.30
N PHE A 112 4.35 5.06 -13.50
CA PHE A 112 4.57 5.71 -14.79
C PHE A 112 4.97 4.72 -15.88
N GLU A 113 5.83 3.75 -15.57
CA GLU A 113 6.22 2.68 -16.50
C GLU A 113 5.01 1.82 -16.89
N SER A 114 4.18 1.44 -15.92
CA SER A 114 2.95 0.69 -16.16
C SER A 114 1.98 1.46 -17.06
N LYS A 115 1.74 2.74 -16.77
CA LYS A 115 0.88 3.60 -17.61
C LYS A 115 1.47 3.81 -19.01
N ALA A 116 2.80 3.86 -19.16
CA ALA A 116 3.45 3.96 -20.46
C ALA A 116 3.21 2.70 -21.32
N VAL A 117 3.28 1.51 -20.71
CA VAL A 117 2.94 0.25 -21.38
C VAL A 117 1.45 0.23 -21.73
N TYR A 118 0.59 0.56 -20.77
CA TYR A 118 -0.86 0.54 -20.95
C TYR A 118 -1.32 1.44 -22.11
N LEU A 119 -0.88 2.70 -22.18
CA LEU A 119 -1.29 3.63 -23.24
C LEU A 119 -0.76 3.25 -24.63
N LYS A 120 0.33 2.48 -24.69
CA LYS A 120 0.82 1.92 -25.96
C LYS A 120 -0.07 0.79 -26.46
N GLU A 121 -0.59 -0.04 -25.55
CA GLU A 121 -1.47 -1.17 -25.86
C GLU A 121 -2.93 -0.75 -26.04
N ASN A 122 -3.33 0.35 -25.39
CA ASN A 122 -4.69 0.89 -25.36
C ASN A 122 -4.65 2.37 -25.75
N PRO A 123 -4.59 2.70 -27.06
CA PRO A 123 -4.46 4.08 -27.49
C PRO A 123 -5.67 4.94 -27.09
N VAL A 124 -5.39 6.05 -26.40
CA VAL A 124 -6.41 7.04 -25.99
C VAL A 124 -6.13 8.35 -26.72
N SER A 125 -7.11 8.88 -27.45
CA SER A 125 -6.99 10.14 -28.20
C SER A 125 -7.76 11.30 -27.56
N GLU A 126 -8.77 11.02 -26.75
CA GLU A 126 -9.69 12.00 -26.16
C GLU A 126 -9.68 11.97 -24.63
N GLY A 127 -9.98 13.12 -24.00
CA GLY A 127 -9.95 13.29 -22.55
C GLY A 127 -8.56 13.18 -21.93
N PRO A 128 -8.39 13.43 -20.63
CA PRO A 128 -7.20 13.00 -19.91
C PRO A 128 -7.23 11.46 -19.78
N PRO A 129 -6.12 10.75 -20.05
CA PRO A 129 -5.99 9.34 -19.71
C PRO A 129 -6.19 9.08 -18.22
N GLU A 130 -6.87 7.98 -17.90
CA GLU A 130 -7.13 7.53 -16.53
C GLU A 130 -5.85 7.46 -15.69
N GLY A 131 -5.90 8.02 -14.49
CA GLY A 131 -4.79 8.17 -13.56
C GLY A 131 -3.93 9.43 -13.78
N PHE A 132 -4.36 10.36 -14.64
CA PHE A 132 -3.72 11.67 -14.83
C PHE A 132 -4.70 12.84 -14.68
N GLU A 133 -5.91 12.57 -14.22
CA GLU A 133 -7.00 13.54 -13.99
C GLU A 133 -7.02 14.13 -12.58
N PHE A 134 -6.06 13.78 -11.74
CA PHE A 134 -5.94 14.22 -10.36
C PHE A 134 -4.50 14.60 -9.99
N ASP A 135 -4.36 15.28 -8.86
CA ASP A 135 -3.07 15.52 -8.22
C ASP A 135 -2.41 14.20 -7.82
N LEU A 136 -1.18 13.95 -8.26
CA LEU A 136 -0.55 12.64 -8.02
C LEU A 136 -0.08 12.47 -6.58
N VAL A 137 0.22 13.52 -5.81
CA VAL A 137 0.66 13.35 -4.41
C VAL A 137 -0.53 13.13 -3.49
N LEU A 138 -1.58 13.94 -3.66
CA LEU A 138 -2.76 13.95 -2.78
C LEU A 138 -3.94 13.18 -3.36
N ILE A 139 -3.82 12.63 -4.57
CA ILE A 139 -4.77 11.72 -5.20
C ILE A 139 -6.20 12.29 -5.16
N THR A 140 -6.32 13.56 -5.55
CA THR A 140 -7.57 14.32 -5.55
C THR A 140 -7.57 15.38 -6.64
N GLN A 141 -8.75 15.81 -7.08
CA GLN A 141 -8.90 16.93 -8.03
C GLN A 141 -8.76 18.30 -7.34
N GLU A 142 -8.92 18.37 -6.02
CA GLU A 142 -8.91 19.60 -5.23
C GLU A 142 -7.84 19.51 -4.12
N PRO A 143 -6.53 19.44 -4.48
CA PRO A 143 -5.45 19.24 -3.51
C PRO A 143 -5.37 20.38 -2.48
N GLU A 144 -5.89 21.56 -2.82
CA GLU A 144 -5.97 22.71 -1.93
C GLU A 144 -6.88 22.52 -0.74
N LEU A 145 -7.92 21.69 -0.84
CA LEU A 145 -8.77 21.39 0.30
C LEU A 145 -8.00 20.64 1.39
N VAL A 146 -7.02 19.82 0.98
CA VAL A 146 -6.20 19.01 1.88
C VAL A 146 -5.11 19.86 2.52
N TRP A 147 -4.28 20.55 1.73
CA TRP A 147 -3.16 21.31 2.31
C TRP A 147 -3.64 22.52 3.12
N ASN A 148 -4.79 23.12 2.80
CA ASN A 148 -5.32 24.23 3.61
C ASN A 148 -5.85 23.76 4.97
N ALA A 149 -6.22 22.49 5.10
CA ALA A 149 -6.78 21.93 6.32
C ALA A 149 -5.76 21.16 7.17
N ILE A 150 -4.58 20.81 6.62
CA ILE A 150 -3.69 19.78 7.17
C ILE A 150 -3.27 19.98 8.64
N ASP A 151 -3.14 21.23 9.09
CA ASP A 151 -2.77 21.53 10.48
C ASP A 151 -3.90 21.27 11.47
N SER A 152 -5.15 21.31 11.00
CA SER A 152 -6.36 21.04 11.79
C SER A 152 -6.79 19.57 11.75
N LEU A 153 -6.28 18.79 10.80
CA LEU A 153 -6.62 17.38 10.66
C LEU A 153 -5.97 16.54 11.77
N THR A 154 -6.74 15.56 12.24
CA THR A 154 -6.26 14.54 13.19
C THR A 154 -5.49 13.49 12.40
N ILE A 155 -4.27 13.22 12.85
CA ILE A 155 -3.41 12.18 12.28
C ILE A 155 -3.19 11.12 13.36
N GLU A 156 -3.74 9.93 13.14
CA GLU A 156 -3.49 8.76 14.00
C GLU A 156 -2.26 8.02 13.49
N VAL A 157 -1.39 7.57 14.39
CA VAL A 157 -0.17 6.85 14.02
C VAL A 157 -0.19 5.46 14.65
N LYS A 158 0.02 4.45 13.81
CA LYS A 158 0.17 3.05 14.22
C LYS A 158 1.54 2.55 13.81
N MET A 159 2.34 2.10 14.77
CA MET A 159 3.60 1.42 14.48
C MET A 159 3.33 0.01 13.98
N THR A 160 4.07 -0.41 12.97
CA THR A 160 4.14 -1.81 12.53
C THR A 160 5.48 -2.44 12.93
N SER A 161 6.51 -1.61 13.18
CA SER A 161 7.76 -1.98 13.84
C SER A 161 8.43 -0.74 14.47
N ASP A 162 9.66 -0.87 14.96
CA ASP A 162 10.49 0.27 15.41
C ASP A 162 10.90 1.22 14.26
N GLN A 163 10.78 0.76 13.01
CA GLN A 163 11.24 1.44 11.81
C GLN A 163 10.15 1.64 10.77
N LYS A 164 8.93 1.16 11.01
CA LYS A 164 7.80 1.25 10.09
C LYS A 164 6.55 1.71 10.83
N ALA A 165 5.78 2.59 10.20
CA ALA A 165 4.53 3.08 10.72
C ALA A 165 3.54 3.34 9.58
N VAL A 166 2.26 3.33 9.92
CA VAL A 166 1.16 3.81 9.08
C VAL A 166 0.51 4.97 9.81
N ALA A 167 0.41 6.11 9.15
CA ALA A 167 -0.32 7.26 9.65
C ALA A 167 -1.63 7.43 8.89
N THR A 168 -2.74 7.61 9.60
CA THR A 168 -4.06 7.81 9.02
C THR A 168 -4.52 9.23 9.26
N ILE A 169 -4.79 9.97 8.18
CA ILE A 169 -5.45 11.28 8.27
C ILE A 169 -6.95 11.02 8.36
N LEU A 170 -7.56 11.44 9.46
CA LEU A 170 -9.00 11.30 9.70
C LEU A 170 -9.77 12.50 9.13
N GLY A 171 -10.99 12.25 8.66
CA GLY A 171 -11.93 13.26 8.20
C GLY A 171 -12.43 12.99 6.80
N ASP A 172 -12.89 14.05 6.13
CA ASP A 172 -13.44 13.97 4.77
C ASP A 172 -12.39 13.57 3.73
N PHE A 173 -11.11 13.81 4.03
CA PHE A 173 -9.97 13.38 3.23
C PHE A 173 -9.24 12.24 3.96
N ALA A 174 -9.76 11.03 3.81
CA ALA A 174 -9.17 9.84 4.43
C ALA A 174 -7.92 9.41 3.65
N TYR A 175 -6.75 9.56 4.28
CA TYR A 175 -5.46 9.10 3.75
C TYR A 175 -4.84 8.04 4.63
N GLU A 176 -4.16 7.08 4.02
CA GLU A 176 -3.16 6.25 4.68
C GLU A 176 -1.77 6.62 4.16
N ILE A 177 -0.82 6.76 5.08
CA ILE A 177 0.55 7.20 4.78
C ILE A 177 1.51 6.20 5.38
N ASP A 178 2.13 5.41 4.51
CA ASP A 178 3.19 4.49 4.89
C ASP A 178 4.48 5.27 5.15
N MET A 179 5.18 4.93 6.23
CA MET A 179 6.41 5.61 6.61
C MET A 179 7.51 4.64 7.09
N SER A 180 8.75 5.00 6.75
CA SER A 180 9.97 4.34 7.22
C SER A 180 10.87 5.25 8.00
N LYS A 181 11.54 4.71 9.01
CA LYS A 181 12.64 5.38 9.69
C LYS A 181 13.96 5.04 9.00
N LEU A 182 14.51 5.99 8.26
CA LEU A 182 15.79 5.87 7.56
C LEU A 182 16.84 6.72 8.25
N ASN A 183 17.92 6.10 8.74
CA ASN A 183 19.00 6.78 9.48
C ASN A 183 18.48 7.65 10.64
N GLY A 184 17.46 7.16 11.36
CA GLY A 184 16.84 7.86 12.48
C GLY A 184 15.81 8.92 12.10
N VAL A 185 15.55 9.15 10.81
CA VAL A 185 14.58 10.14 10.32
C VAL A 185 13.39 9.44 9.66
N TRP A 186 12.17 9.80 10.06
CA TRP A 186 10.95 9.32 9.41
C TRP A 186 10.78 9.92 8.02
N LYS A 187 10.47 9.07 7.04
CA LYS A 187 10.27 9.40 5.63
C LYS A 187 8.96 8.80 5.16
N ILE A 188 8.30 9.48 4.23
CA ILE A 188 7.07 9.00 3.60
C ILE A 188 7.45 7.97 2.53
N ASP A 189 6.91 6.77 2.64
CA ASP A 189 7.07 5.69 1.67
C ASP A 189 5.96 5.71 0.63
N TYR A 190 4.72 6.01 1.03
CA TYR A 190 3.58 6.07 0.12
C TYR A 190 2.44 6.88 0.75
N ILE A 191 1.59 7.47 -0.10
CA ILE A 191 0.34 8.13 0.30
C ILE A 191 -0.76 7.50 -0.54
N SER A 192 -1.81 6.99 0.10
CA SER A 192 -2.96 6.39 -0.56
C SER A 192 -4.28 6.96 -0.04
N THR A 193 -5.35 6.75 -0.81
CA THR A 193 -6.72 7.03 -0.41
C THR A 193 -7.57 5.80 -0.73
N MET A 194 -8.66 5.58 0.01
CA MET A 194 -9.58 4.45 -0.25
C MET A 194 -10.22 4.47 -1.65
N ASN A 195 -10.15 5.61 -2.36
CA ASN A 195 -10.79 5.77 -3.67
C ASN A 195 -9.91 5.31 -4.83
N TYR A 196 -8.61 5.10 -4.59
CA TYR A 196 -7.62 4.82 -5.63
C TYR A 196 -6.53 3.91 -5.04
N ASP A 197 -6.80 2.60 -5.06
CA ASP A 197 -5.85 1.52 -4.77
C ASP A 197 -5.40 0.83 -6.08
#